data_AF-A0A1A8C2F3-F1
#
_entry.id   AF-A0A1A8C2F3-F1
#
_cell.length_a   1.000
_cell.length_b   1.000
_cell.length_c   1.000
_cell.angle_alpha   90.00
_cell.angle_beta   90.00
_cell.angle_gamma   90.00
#
_symmetry.space_group_name_H-M   'P 1'
#
loop_
_entity.id
_entity.type
_entity.pdbx_description
1 polymer ?
#
loop_
_entity_poly.entity_id
_entity_poly.type
_entity_poly.pdbx_seq_one_letter_code
_entity_poly.pdbx_strand_id
1 'polypeptide(L)'
;NSPQLLEELLRKDQKFPSRGDMTLWTEYRDMSGLGYGPFTEEGERWYQLRAVLNKRMLHPKDSAQYGGIINEVVADFNKRIRYLRQL
;
A
#
# COMPACT_ATOMS: atom_id res chain seq x y z
N ASN A 1 9.67 15.89 -15.52
CA ASN A 1 8.92 14.62 -15.36
C ASN A 1 8.94 13.84 -16.67
N SER A 2 10.06 13.17 -17.00
CA SER A 2 10.15 12.29 -18.17
C SER A 2 10.35 10.83 -17.71
N PRO A 3 9.91 9.83 -18.51
CA PRO A 3 10.16 8.42 -18.22
C PRO A 3 11.65 8.10 -18.04
N GLN A 4 12.53 8.77 -18.79
CA GLN A 4 13.98 8.58 -18.72
C GLN A 4 14.54 8.98 -17.36
N LEU A 5 14.06 10.08 -16.77
CA LEU A 5 14.47 10.51 -15.43
C LEU A 5 13.99 9.54 -14.34
N LEU A 6 12.78 8.99 -14.49
CA LEU A 6 12.27 7.99 -13.55
C LEU A 6 13.09 6.69 -13.63
N GLU A 7 13.41 6.24 -14.85
CA GLU A 7 14.27 5.06 -15.03
C GLU A 7 15.65 5.28 -14.39
N GLU A 8 16.28 6.43 -14.63
CA GLU A 8 17.57 6.75 -14.04
C GLU A 8 17.50 6.74 -12.50
N LEU A 9 16.45 7.34 -11.93
CA LEU A 9 16.22 7.35 -10.49
C LEU A 9 16.09 5.93 -9.94
N LEU A 10 15.25 5.09 -10.55
CA LEU A 10 15.01 3.72 -10.08
C LEU A 10 16.26 2.83 -10.19
N ARG A 11 17.09 3.02 -11.23
CA ARG A 11 18.37 2.31 -11.36
C ARG A 11 19.39 2.72 -10.29
N LYS A 12 19.31 3.96 -9.82
CA LYS A 12 20.19 4.53 -8.78
C LYS A 12 19.62 4.44 -7.38
N ASP A 13 18.41 3.90 -7.23
CA ASP A 13 17.74 3.81 -5.94
C ASP A 13 18.49 2.87 -4.99
N GLN A 14 18.47 3.20 -3.72
CA GLN A 14 19.21 2.45 -2.71
C GLN A 14 18.40 1.25 -2.20
N LYS A 15 19.07 0.34 -1.49
CA LYS A 15 18.42 -0.82 -0.84
C LYS A 15 17.28 -0.39 0.10
N PHE A 16 17.44 0.78 0.73
CA PHE A 16 16.47 1.39 1.63
C PHE A 16 16.09 2.76 1.05
N PRO A 17 15.14 2.82 0.09
CA PRO A 17 14.69 4.09 -0.47
C PRO A 17 14.14 4.97 0.64
N SER A 18 14.57 6.23 0.65
CA SER A 18 14.03 7.25 1.54
C SER A 18 12.83 7.92 0.89
N ARG A 19 11.75 8.09 1.64
CA ARG A 19 10.55 8.80 1.19
C ARG A 19 10.55 10.24 1.70
N GLY A 20 9.54 10.99 1.24
CA GLY A 20 9.27 12.32 1.74
C GLY A 20 8.90 12.33 3.23
N ASP A 21 8.75 13.53 3.78
CA ASP A 21 8.43 13.76 5.18
C ASP A 21 7.12 13.08 5.60
N MET A 22 7.20 12.28 6.67
CA MET A 22 6.07 11.55 7.28
C MET A 22 5.76 12.04 8.70
N THR A 23 6.33 13.17 9.13
CA THR A 23 6.26 13.69 10.51
C THR A 23 4.83 13.71 11.06
N LEU A 24 3.85 14.21 10.29
CA LEU A 24 2.46 14.28 10.74
C LEU A 24 1.86 12.91 11.08
N TRP A 25 2.23 11.86 10.35
CA TRP A 25 1.75 10.51 10.59
C TRP A 25 2.50 9.82 11.74
N THR A 26 3.81 10.04 11.85
CA THR A 26 4.64 9.47 12.92
C THR A 26 4.33 10.11 14.27
N GLU A 27 4.17 11.43 14.33
CA GLU A 27 3.79 12.14 15.56
C GLU A 27 2.46 11.66 16.12
N TYR A 28 1.44 11.50 15.27
CA TYR A 28 0.15 10.97 15.72
C TYR A 28 0.28 9.57 16.32
N ARG A 29 1.09 8.71 15.69
CA ARG A 29 1.33 7.35 16.17
C ARG A 29 2.06 7.35 17.49
N ASP A 30 3.06 8.19 17.66
CA ASP A 30 3.81 8.35 18.91
C ASP A 30 2.89 8.81 20.04
N MET A 31 2.10 9.87 19.80
CA MET A 31 1.12 10.39 20.76
C MET A 31 0.07 9.34 21.15
N SER A 32 -0.28 8.44 20.23
CA SER A 32 -1.31 7.42 20.42
C SER A 32 -0.76 6.06 20.86
N GLY A 33 0.56 5.91 21.02
CA GLY A 33 1.20 4.63 21.33
C GLY A 33 1.00 3.55 20.26
N LEU A 34 0.83 3.94 18.99
CA LEU A 34 0.60 3.04 17.87
C LEU A 34 1.91 2.65 17.20
N GLY A 35 2.05 1.37 16.84
CA GLY A 35 3.18 0.91 16.03
C GLY A 35 3.19 1.53 14.63
N TYR A 36 4.36 1.53 14.00
CA TYR A 36 4.56 2.03 12.65
C TYR A 36 4.38 0.92 11.61
N GLY A 37 3.98 1.32 10.40
CA GLY A 37 3.81 0.41 9.27
C GLY A 37 4.77 0.72 8.11
N PRO A 38 4.68 -0.02 6.99
CA PRO A 38 5.54 0.18 5.81
C PRO A 38 5.50 1.59 5.18
N PHE A 39 4.51 2.39 5.55
CA PHE A 39 4.38 3.78 5.11
C PHE A 39 5.08 4.77 6.04
N THR A 40 5.25 4.44 7.33
CA THR A 40 5.79 5.34 8.36
C THR A 40 7.13 4.89 8.93
N GLU A 41 7.56 3.64 8.69
CA GLU A 41 8.92 3.19 8.94
C GLU A 41 9.85 3.58 7.79
N GLU A 42 11.14 3.74 8.07
CA GLU A 42 12.19 3.99 7.07
C GLU A 42 13.37 3.01 7.27
N GLY A 43 14.34 3.03 6.35
CA GLY A 43 15.58 2.27 6.50
C GLY A 43 15.38 0.74 6.55
N GLU A 44 16.15 0.08 7.41
CA GLU A 44 16.12 -1.38 7.55
C GLU A 44 14.80 -1.89 8.12
N ARG A 45 14.19 -1.18 9.09
CA ARG A 45 12.91 -1.57 9.70
C ARG A 45 11.81 -1.61 8.66
N TRP A 46 11.76 -0.60 7.79
CA TRP A 46 10.88 -0.60 6.63
C TRP A 46 11.11 -1.82 5.74
N TYR A 47 12.36 -2.11 5.39
CA TYR A 47 12.71 -3.21 4.49
C TYR A 47 12.26 -4.56 5.04
N GLN A 48 12.47 -4.81 6.33
CA GLN A 48 12.04 -6.03 7.00
C GLN A 48 10.51 -6.18 6.97
N LEU A 49 9.76 -5.12 7.32
CA LEU A 49 8.29 -5.13 7.24
C LEU A 49 7.82 -5.39 5.80
N ARG A 50 8.40 -4.69 4.83
CA ARG A 50 8.02 -4.82 3.41
C ARG A 50 8.31 -6.23 2.88
N ALA A 51 9.43 -6.82 3.23
CA ALA A 51 9.81 -8.16 2.80
C ALA A 51 8.84 -9.24 3.32
N VAL A 52 8.33 -9.09 4.54
CA VAL A 52 7.33 -10.00 5.10
C VAL A 52 5.97 -9.80 4.42
N LEU A 53 5.49 -8.56 4.32
CA LEU A 53 4.16 -8.25 3.79
C LEU A 53 4.02 -8.55 2.30
N ASN A 54 5.06 -8.32 1.49
CA ASN A 54 5.03 -8.59 0.05
C ASN A 54 4.67 -10.05 -0.26
N LYS A 55 5.09 -11.00 0.58
CA LYS A 55 4.80 -12.43 0.38
C LYS A 55 3.31 -12.75 0.44
N ARG A 56 2.52 -11.94 1.15
CA ARG A 56 1.07 -12.15 1.31
C ARG A 56 0.25 -11.20 0.44
N MET A 57 0.69 -9.95 0.35
CA MET A 57 -0.10 -8.88 -0.29
C MET A 57 0.19 -8.73 -1.77
N LEU A 58 1.44 -8.97 -2.23
CA LEU A 58 1.87 -8.66 -3.59
C LEU A 58 2.31 -9.89 -4.40
N HIS A 59 2.58 -11.02 -3.74
CA HIS A 59 2.89 -12.26 -4.45
C HIS A 59 1.63 -12.75 -5.21
N PRO A 60 1.68 -12.95 -6.55
CA PRO A 60 0.48 -13.15 -7.36
C PRO A 60 -0.43 -14.29 -6.89
N LYS A 61 0.15 -15.41 -6.44
CA LYS A 61 -0.62 -16.57 -5.96
C LYS A 61 -1.36 -16.29 -4.65
N ASP A 62 -0.77 -15.49 -3.78
CA ASP A 62 -1.34 -15.14 -2.47
C ASP A 62 -2.35 -14.01 -2.63
N SER A 63 -2.02 -12.97 -3.41
CA SER A 63 -2.88 -11.82 -3.62
C SER A 63 -4.15 -12.15 -4.41
N ALA A 64 -4.12 -13.15 -5.30
CA ALA A 64 -5.30 -13.63 -6.01
C ALA A 64 -6.42 -14.12 -5.09
N GLN A 65 -6.09 -14.55 -3.86
CA GLN A 65 -7.07 -15.04 -2.89
C GLN A 65 -8.05 -13.94 -2.44
N TYR A 66 -7.65 -12.67 -2.50
CA TYR A 66 -8.52 -11.54 -2.17
C TYR A 66 -9.59 -11.27 -3.24
N GLY A 67 -9.41 -11.79 -4.46
CA GLY A 67 -10.29 -11.49 -5.60
C GLY A 67 -11.74 -11.87 -5.37
N GLY A 68 -12.02 -13.00 -4.70
CA GLY A 68 -13.38 -13.45 -4.41
C GLY A 68 -14.16 -12.44 -3.56
N ILE A 69 -13.61 -12.10 -2.39
CA ILE A 69 -14.23 -11.15 -1.44
C ILE A 69 -14.38 -9.76 -2.07
N ILE A 70 -13.38 -9.28 -2.81
CA ILE A 70 -13.47 -7.99 -3.51
C ILE A 70 -14.62 -8.00 -4.53
N ASN A 71 -14.74 -9.08 -5.31
CA ASN A 71 -15.79 -9.21 -6.31
C ASN A 71 -17.19 -9.26 -5.70
N GLU A 72 -17.37 -9.89 -4.54
CA GLU A 72 -18.65 -9.90 -3.82
C GLU A 72 -19.08 -8.47 -3.44
N VAL A 73 -18.19 -7.70 -2.82
CA VAL A 73 -18.47 -6.30 -2.45
C VAL A 73 -18.80 -5.46 -3.70
N VAL A 74 -18.05 -5.63 -4.79
CA VAL A 74 -18.31 -4.94 -6.06
C VAL A 74 -19.67 -5.34 -6.66
N ALA A 75 -20.05 -6.61 -6.56
CA ALA A 75 -21.35 -7.08 -7.05
C ALA A 75 -22.49 -6.44 -6.25
N ASP A 76 -22.38 -6.39 -4.93
CA ASP A 76 -23.40 -5.78 -4.06
C ASP A 76 -23.49 -4.27 -4.26
N PHE A 77 -22.36 -3.59 -4.44
CA PHE A 77 -22.33 -2.19 -4.81
C PHE A 77 -23.06 -1.92 -6.13
N ASN A 78 -22.84 -2.75 -7.15
CA ASN A 78 -23.55 -2.65 -8.43
C ASN A 78 -25.06 -2.88 -8.29
N LYS A 79 -25.49 -3.88 -7.51
CA LYS A 79 -26.91 -4.11 -7.22
C LYS A 79 -27.54 -2.87 -6.58
N ARG A 80 -26.86 -2.27 -5.60
CA ARG A 80 -27.32 -1.05 -4.93
C ARG A 80 -27.46 0.13 -5.90
N ILE A 81 -26.47 0.36 -6.77
CA ILE A 81 -26.57 1.40 -7.81
C ILE A 81 -27.77 1.17 -8.71
N ARG A 82 -27.98 -0.07 -9.19
CA ARG A 82 -29.10 -0.39 -10.08
C ARG A 82 -30.45 -0.15 -9.41
N TYR A 83 -30.59 -0.57 -8.17
CA TYR A 83 -31.80 -0.33 -7.38
C TYR A 83 -32.09 1.17 -7.25
N LEU A 84 -31.09 1.98 -6.86
CA LEU A 84 -31.25 3.43 -6.70
C LEU A 84 -31.54 4.17 -8.01
N ARG A 85 -31.17 3.61 -9.16
CA ARG A 85 -31.47 4.20 -10.49
C ARG A 85 -32.88 3.87 -11.00
N GLN A 86 -33.53 2.87 -10.42
CA GLN A 86 -34.87 2.42 -10.77
C GLN A 86 -35.95 3.02 -9.86
N LEU A 87 -35.54 3.53 -8.69
CA LEU A 87 -36.31 4.49 -7.90
C LEU A 87 -36.35 5.84 -8.59
#